data_AF-A0A8X6YIP1-F1
#
_entry.id   AF-A0A8X6YIP1-F1
#
_cell.length_a   1.000
_cell.length_b   1.000
_cell.length_c   1.000
_cell.angle_alpha   90.00
_cell.angle_beta   90.00
_cell.angle_gamma   90.00
#
_symmetry.space_group_name_H-M   'P 1'
#
loop_
_entity.id
_entity.type
_entity.pdbx_description
1 polymer ?
#
loop_
_entity_poly.entity_id
_entity_poly.type
_entity_poly.pdbx_seq_one_letter_code
_entity_poly.pdbx_strand_id
1 'polypeptide(L)'
;MDNQESPWELIKNIARESIRQKELTRFCLRQKEDLQSSSVALFVGNLPPNLSQRQYEMLLLEMLGKPYKFRDLGPIYYEYGSLIISYDNADIAVKCFYMLRETIYDDKNLLVLLLPNLLPDMVPRAIRPLLVFVNVKSGGCQGMELISSFRRFLNPYQVYDLENGGPLPGLYVFRHIRDYKILVCGGDGTVGWVLQCLDNVGQDSECQSPPCAVLPLGTGNDLARVLRWGPGYTGGEEPLNILKDVIEAEEIRLDRWTVVFHVDEKEETPGGNPGSSQDNTAIFVMNNYFGIGIDASLCLDFHNAREENPNKFNSRFHNKGVYVKMGLRKMVSRKTWRDFHKDIVLEVDNKVIDLPPVEGIIILNILSWGSGANPWGPEKEDQFSKPTHHDGMLEVVGVKGVVHMGQIQSGLTSAIRIAQGGHATMLKKSKGKMKRRNTEPSMVVSPMEISQDVPSSSGPF
;
A
#
# COMPACT_ATOMS: atom_id res chain seq x y z
N MET A 1 -43.44 -9.22 9.67
CA MET A 1 -44.47 -8.60 8.82
C MET A 1 -44.30 -9.22 7.47
N ASP A 2 -45.38 -9.77 6.94
CA ASP A 2 -45.37 -10.31 5.59
C ASP A 2 -45.05 -9.17 4.61
N ASN A 3 -44.32 -9.42 3.51
CA ASN A 3 -43.94 -8.37 2.56
C ASN A 3 -45.14 -7.69 1.85
N GLN A 4 -46.37 -8.14 2.13
CA GLN A 4 -47.62 -7.59 1.61
C GLN A 4 -48.41 -6.76 2.65
N GLU A 5 -47.99 -6.72 3.92
CA GLU A 5 -48.68 -5.93 4.93
C GLU A 5 -48.23 -4.46 4.85
N SER A 6 -49.11 -3.56 4.40
CA SER A 6 -48.91 -2.11 4.46
C SER A 6 -49.36 -1.59 5.82
N PRO A 7 -48.44 -1.17 6.71
CA PRO A 7 -48.82 -0.67 8.05
C PRO A 7 -49.73 0.57 7.97
N TRP A 8 -49.63 1.33 6.89
CA TRP A 8 -50.49 2.48 6.62
C TRP A 8 -51.93 2.08 6.29
N GLU A 9 -52.13 1.02 5.52
CA GLU A 9 -53.46 0.47 5.21
C GLU A 9 -54.12 -0.10 6.48
N LEU A 10 -53.35 -0.78 7.32
CA LEU A 10 -53.81 -1.30 8.62
C LEU A 10 -54.30 -0.16 9.55
N ILE A 11 -53.53 0.93 9.68
CA ILE A 11 -53.96 2.09 10.48
C ILE A 11 -55.21 2.75 9.89
N LYS A 12 -55.31 2.88 8.56
CA LYS A 12 -56.51 3.42 7.90
C LYS A 12 -57.73 2.55 8.13
N ASN A 13 -57.59 1.23 8.10
CA ASN A 13 -58.70 0.31 8.34
C ASN A 13 -59.15 0.36 9.80
N ILE A 14 -58.23 0.36 10.77
CA ILE A 14 -58.55 0.55 12.19
C ILE A 14 -59.29 1.88 12.41
N ALA A 15 -58.84 2.96 11.75
CA ALA A 15 -59.50 4.27 11.83
C ALA A 15 -60.90 4.29 11.21
N ARG A 16 -61.17 3.47 10.19
CA ARG A 16 -62.50 3.32 9.57
C ARG A 16 -63.43 2.47 10.43
N GLU A 17 -62.91 1.42 11.05
CA GLU A 17 -63.70 0.47 11.83
C GLU A 17 -64.03 0.97 13.25
N SER A 18 -63.12 1.74 13.88
CA SER A 18 -63.35 2.23 15.25
C SER A 18 -62.53 3.47 15.60
N ILE A 19 -63.24 4.56 15.91
CA ILE A 19 -62.63 5.80 16.42
C ILE A 19 -61.94 5.55 17.77
N ARG A 20 -62.53 4.73 18.64
CA ARG A 20 -61.95 4.41 19.96
C ARG A 20 -60.66 3.61 19.85
N GLN A 21 -60.56 2.65 18.93
CA GLN A 21 -59.31 1.90 18.74
C GLN A 21 -58.22 2.76 18.10
N LYS A 22 -58.59 3.66 17.18
CA LYS A 22 -57.67 4.65 16.61
C LYS A 22 -57.03 5.51 17.71
N GLU A 23 -57.83 6.00 18.66
CA GLU A 23 -57.34 6.83 19.78
C GLU A 23 -56.44 6.06 20.77
N LEU A 24 -56.63 4.75 20.90
CA LEU A 24 -55.82 3.89 21.77
C LEU A 24 -54.56 3.31 21.10
N THR A 25 -54.43 3.47 19.78
CA THR A 25 -53.27 2.98 19.02
C THR A 25 -52.07 3.93 19.20
N ARG A 26 -51.01 3.46 19.87
CA ARG A 26 -49.84 4.28 20.28
C ARG A 26 -48.64 4.25 19.32
N PHE A 27 -48.82 3.84 18.07
CA PHE A 27 -47.73 3.86 17.09
C PHE A 27 -47.84 5.10 16.19
N CYS A 28 -46.73 5.82 16.02
CA CYS A 28 -46.60 6.91 15.06
C CYS A 28 -45.89 6.37 13.81
N LEU A 29 -46.56 6.45 12.66
CA LEU A 29 -45.94 6.19 11.36
C LEU A 29 -45.29 7.50 10.90
N ARG A 30 -43.98 7.60 11.09
CA ARG A 30 -43.19 8.69 10.54
C ARG A 30 -42.76 8.28 9.13
N GLN A 31 -43.13 9.07 8.14
CA GLN A 31 -42.47 8.99 6.83
C GLN A 31 -41.00 9.35 7.06
N LYS A 32 -40.15 8.32 7.05
CA LYS A 32 -38.72 8.55 6.92
C LYS A 32 -38.55 8.94 5.46
N GLU A 33 -38.43 10.23 5.19
CA GLU A 33 -37.83 10.65 3.92
C GLU A 33 -36.48 9.94 3.89
N ASP A 34 -36.31 8.98 2.97
CA ASP A 34 -34.98 8.49 2.62
C ASP A 34 -34.25 9.68 2.01
N LEU A 35 -33.64 10.48 2.88
CA LEU A 35 -33.03 11.77 2.57
C LEU A 35 -31.87 11.64 1.56
N GLN A 36 -31.47 10.43 1.19
CA GLN A 36 -30.29 10.18 0.38
C GLN A 36 -30.57 9.00 -0.54
N SER A 37 -30.47 9.21 -1.84
CA SER A 37 -30.45 8.15 -2.84
C SER A 37 -29.36 7.15 -2.45
N SER A 38 -29.74 6.01 -1.88
CA SER A 38 -28.80 5.01 -1.40
C SER A 38 -28.32 4.17 -2.59
N SER A 39 -27.59 4.81 -3.49
CA SER A 39 -26.97 4.10 -4.59
C SER A 39 -26.02 3.06 -4.04
N VAL A 40 -26.24 1.80 -4.34
CA VAL A 40 -25.43 0.68 -3.85
C VAL A 40 -24.22 0.54 -4.76
N ALA A 41 -23.03 0.62 -4.18
CA ALA A 41 -21.77 0.43 -4.89
C ALA A 41 -21.29 -1.02 -4.77
N LEU A 42 -20.85 -1.60 -5.88
CA LEU A 42 -20.18 -2.89 -5.94
C LEU A 42 -18.73 -2.68 -6.37
N PHE A 43 -17.80 -3.19 -5.58
CA PHE A 43 -16.43 -3.40 -6.04
C PHE A 43 -16.38 -4.68 -6.86
N VAL A 44 -15.78 -4.61 -8.05
CA VAL A 44 -15.54 -5.78 -8.90
C VAL A 44 -14.04 -5.84 -9.18
N GLY A 45 -13.41 -6.93 -8.78
CA GLY A 45 -11.99 -7.20 -8.97
C GLY A 45 -11.73 -8.57 -9.57
N ASN A 46 -10.45 -8.91 -9.72
CA ASN A 46 -9.98 -10.06 -10.52
C ASN A 46 -10.36 -9.96 -12.01
N LEU A 47 -10.53 -8.75 -12.53
CA LEU A 47 -10.66 -8.50 -13.96
C LEU A 47 -9.26 -8.40 -14.59
N PRO A 48 -9.11 -8.53 -15.92
CA PRO A 48 -7.83 -8.27 -16.57
C PRO A 48 -7.37 -6.83 -16.30
N PRO A 49 -6.09 -6.61 -15.96
CA PRO A 49 -5.56 -5.26 -15.78
C PRO A 49 -5.41 -4.54 -17.12
N ASN A 50 -5.31 -3.21 -17.07
CA ASN A 50 -4.98 -2.33 -18.19
C ASN A 50 -5.94 -2.39 -19.40
N LEU A 51 -7.19 -2.79 -19.19
CA LEU A 51 -8.23 -2.64 -20.21
C LEU A 51 -8.74 -1.20 -20.25
N SER A 52 -9.17 -0.72 -21.41
CA SER A 52 -9.85 0.56 -21.51
C SER A 52 -11.21 0.53 -20.78
N GLN A 53 -11.69 1.70 -20.35
CA GLN A 53 -13.02 1.85 -19.72
C GLN A 53 -14.14 1.17 -20.53
N ARG A 54 -14.14 1.35 -21.86
CA ARG A 54 -15.15 0.74 -22.75
C ARG A 54 -15.07 -0.79 -22.74
N GLN A 55 -13.86 -1.36 -22.68
CA GLN A 55 -13.68 -2.80 -22.60
C GLN A 55 -14.21 -3.36 -21.28
N TYR A 56 -13.97 -2.67 -20.16
CA TYR A 56 -14.57 -3.06 -18.88
C TYR A 56 -16.10 -2.97 -18.90
N GLU A 57 -16.69 -1.89 -19.42
CA GLU A 57 -18.14 -1.77 -19.53
C GLU A 57 -18.75 -2.89 -20.38
N MET A 58 -18.14 -3.20 -21.54
CA MET A 58 -18.59 -4.29 -22.40
C MET A 58 -18.50 -5.65 -21.70
N LEU A 59 -17.39 -5.93 -21.03
CA LEU A 59 -17.16 -7.18 -20.30
C LEU A 59 -18.23 -7.40 -19.23
N LEU A 60 -18.51 -6.38 -18.41
CA LEU A 60 -19.51 -6.48 -17.35
C LEU A 60 -20.94 -6.59 -17.90
N LEU A 61 -21.26 -5.87 -18.99
CA LEU A 61 -22.58 -5.96 -19.62
C LEU A 61 -22.82 -7.32 -20.29
N GLU A 62 -21.77 -7.98 -20.77
CA GLU A 62 -21.85 -9.35 -21.29
C GLU A 62 -22.14 -10.35 -20.16
N MET A 63 -21.49 -10.19 -18.99
CA MET A 63 -21.71 -11.04 -17.83
C MET A 63 -23.08 -10.83 -17.17
N LEU A 64 -23.53 -9.58 -17.05
CA LEU A 64 -24.78 -9.21 -16.38
C LEU A 64 -25.99 -9.29 -17.29
N GLY A 65 -25.82 -8.98 -18.58
CA GLY A 65 -26.92 -8.78 -19.52
C GLY A 65 -27.60 -7.41 -19.41
N LYS A 66 -28.27 -7.00 -20.50
CA LYS A 66 -28.89 -5.66 -20.64
C LYS A 66 -29.86 -5.25 -19.51
N PRO A 67 -30.71 -6.13 -18.95
CA PRO A 67 -31.64 -5.75 -17.88
C PRO A 67 -30.94 -5.32 -16.58
N TYR A 68 -29.69 -5.71 -16.41
CA TYR A 68 -28.89 -5.52 -15.20
C TYR A 68 -27.78 -4.48 -15.38
N LYS A 69 -27.90 -3.63 -16.42
CA LYS A 69 -26.99 -2.50 -16.63
C LYS A 69 -26.94 -1.63 -15.37
N PHE A 70 -25.73 -1.40 -14.88
CA PHE A 70 -25.46 -0.49 -13.78
C PHE A 70 -25.74 0.96 -14.19
N ARG A 71 -26.03 1.81 -13.20
CA ARG A 71 -26.29 3.24 -13.40
C ARG A 71 -25.04 3.97 -13.87
N ASP A 72 -23.95 3.74 -13.15
CA ASP A 72 -22.70 4.46 -13.35
C ASP A 72 -21.48 3.55 -13.11
N LEU A 73 -20.44 3.81 -13.90
CA LEU A 73 -19.12 3.19 -13.78
C LEU A 73 -18.24 4.17 -13.03
N GLY A 74 -17.95 3.85 -11.76
CA GLY A 74 -17.11 4.65 -10.89
C GLY A 74 -15.62 4.51 -11.22
N PRO A 75 -14.73 4.79 -10.24
CA PRO A 75 -13.29 4.69 -10.43
C PRO A 75 -12.85 3.31 -10.95
N ILE A 76 -11.89 3.34 -11.88
CA ILE A 76 -11.26 2.15 -12.45
C ILE A 76 -9.80 2.13 -12.02
N TYR A 77 -9.41 1.06 -11.36
CA TYR A 77 -8.04 0.81 -10.91
C TYR A 77 -7.36 -0.10 -11.94
N TYR A 78 -6.89 0.50 -13.04
CA TYR A 78 -6.39 -0.21 -14.22
C TYR A 78 -5.31 -1.25 -13.92
N GLU A 79 -4.30 -0.89 -13.13
CA GLU A 79 -3.19 -1.79 -12.75
C GLU A 79 -3.65 -2.98 -11.90
N TYR A 80 -4.75 -2.83 -11.17
CA TYR A 80 -5.30 -3.84 -10.28
C TYR A 80 -6.41 -4.68 -10.93
N GLY A 81 -6.84 -4.34 -12.15
CA GLY A 81 -7.94 -5.04 -12.80
C GLY A 81 -9.22 -4.99 -11.94
N SER A 82 -9.55 -3.82 -11.41
CA SER A 82 -10.72 -3.65 -10.55
C SER A 82 -11.39 -2.30 -10.76
N LEU A 83 -12.67 -2.21 -10.41
CA LEU A 83 -13.48 -1.01 -10.59
C LEU A 83 -14.68 -0.99 -9.66
N ILE A 84 -15.41 0.14 -9.66
CA ILE A 84 -16.68 0.27 -8.97
C ILE A 84 -17.84 0.42 -9.97
N ILE A 85 -18.94 -0.29 -9.72
CA ILE A 85 -20.23 -0.03 -10.39
C ILE A 85 -21.28 0.36 -9.36
N SER A 86 -22.25 1.21 -9.74
CA SER A 86 -23.32 1.63 -8.83
C SER A 86 -24.73 1.40 -9.38
N TYR A 87 -25.68 1.16 -8.47
CA TYR A 87 -27.09 0.92 -8.76
C TYR A 87 -27.98 1.77 -7.87
N ASP A 88 -29.07 2.34 -8.39
CA ASP A 88 -30.06 3.05 -7.57
C ASP A 88 -30.97 2.10 -6.77
N ASN A 89 -31.12 0.87 -7.24
CA ASN A 89 -32.01 -0.12 -6.64
C ASN A 89 -31.20 -1.23 -5.96
N ALA A 90 -31.38 -1.37 -4.64
CA ALA A 90 -30.67 -2.36 -3.84
C ALA A 90 -30.97 -3.81 -4.25
N ASP A 91 -32.21 -4.14 -4.63
CA ASP A 91 -32.58 -5.50 -5.04
C ASP A 91 -31.87 -5.88 -6.35
N ILE A 92 -31.77 -4.94 -7.30
CA ILE A 92 -31.00 -5.13 -8.53
C ILE A 92 -29.52 -5.29 -8.19
N ALA A 93 -28.96 -4.44 -7.34
CA ALA A 93 -27.56 -4.51 -6.94
C ALA A 93 -27.20 -5.86 -6.31
N VAL A 94 -28.06 -6.38 -5.43
CA VAL A 94 -27.89 -7.69 -4.78
C VAL A 94 -27.95 -8.83 -5.80
N LYS A 95 -28.88 -8.79 -6.76
CA LYS A 95 -28.92 -9.78 -7.85
C LYS A 95 -27.64 -9.76 -8.68
N CYS A 96 -27.19 -8.56 -9.07
CA CYS A 96 -25.95 -8.39 -9.85
C CYS A 96 -24.72 -8.84 -9.06
N PHE A 97 -24.67 -8.59 -7.75
CA PHE A 97 -23.63 -9.08 -6.86
C PHE A 97 -23.50 -10.60 -6.91
N TYR A 98 -24.61 -11.34 -6.78
CA TYR A 98 -24.57 -12.81 -6.84
C TYR A 98 -24.18 -13.31 -8.24
N MET A 99 -24.73 -12.72 -9.30
CA MET A 99 -24.39 -13.07 -10.69
C MET A 99 -22.89 -12.91 -10.98
N LEU A 100 -22.31 -11.75 -10.65
CA LEU A 100 -20.89 -11.50 -10.88
C LEU A 100 -20.01 -12.39 -10.00
N ARG A 101 -20.38 -12.63 -8.74
CA ARG A 101 -19.60 -13.44 -7.81
C ARG A 101 -19.52 -14.92 -8.22
N GLU A 102 -20.55 -15.41 -8.91
CA GLU A 102 -20.61 -16.76 -9.48
C GLU A 102 -19.98 -16.85 -10.88
N THR A 103 -19.59 -15.71 -11.47
CA THR A 103 -18.93 -15.68 -12.77
C THR A 103 -17.47 -16.07 -12.63
N ILE A 104 -17.05 -17.01 -13.47
CA ILE A 104 -15.65 -17.42 -13.63
C ILE A 104 -15.09 -16.71 -14.87
N TYR A 105 -13.96 -16.07 -14.69
CA TYR A 105 -13.18 -15.45 -15.75
C TYR A 105 -11.71 -15.85 -15.60
N ASP A 106 -11.10 -16.36 -16.66
CA ASP A 106 -9.70 -16.82 -16.67
C ASP A 106 -9.36 -17.78 -15.51
N ASP A 107 -10.20 -18.81 -15.37
CA ASP A 107 -10.14 -19.85 -14.33
C ASP A 107 -10.23 -19.35 -12.87
N LYS A 108 -10.68 -18.11 -12.66
CA LYS A 108 -10.87 -17.52 -11.33
C LYS A 108 -12.26 -16.93 -11.18
N ASN A 109 -12.82 -17.01 -9.98
CA ASN A 109 -14.03 -16.26 -9.67
C ASN A 109 -13.71 -14.77 -9.60
N LEU A 110 -14.62 -13.94 -10.10
CA LEU A 110 -14.57 -12.51 -9.85
C LEU A 110 -14.68 -12.24 -8.36
N LEU A 111 -13.88 -11.27 -7.88
CA LEU A 111 -14.04 -10.76 -6.53
C LEU A 111 -15.10 -9.67 -6.56
N VAL A 112 -16.19 -9.85 -5.82
CA VAL A 112 -17.27 -8.86 -5.76
C VAL A 112 -17.58 -8.53 -4.31
N LEU A 113 -17.61 -7.23 -3.98
CA LEU A 113 -17.94 -6.75 -2.64
C LEU A 113 -19.06 -5.72 -2.70
N LEU A 114 -20.04 -5.84 -1.80
CA LEU A 114 -21.00 -4.79 -1.51
C LEU A 114 -20.33 -3.75 -0.62
N LEU A 115 -20.24 -2.51 -1.11
CA LEU A 115 -19.59 -1.43 -0.36
C LEU A 115 -20.63 -0.58 0.39
N PRO A 116 -20.38 -0.26 1.67
CA PRO A 116 -21.22 0.65 2.44
C PRO A 116 -21.06 2.09 1.94
N ASN A 117 -22.11 2.89 2.10
CA ASN A 117 -22.04 4.33 1.89
C ASN A 117 -21.80 5.02 3.24
N LEU A 118 -20.65 5.68 3.37
CA LEU A 118 -20.40 6.59 4.50
C LEU A 118 -20.96 7.97 4.15
N LEU A 119 -21.65 8.57 5.11
CA LEU A 119 -22.24 9.89 4.99
C LEU A 119 -21.38 10.87 5.80
N PRO A 120 -20.55 11.70 5.14
CA PRO A 120 -19.61 12.58 5.85
C PRO A 120 -20.31 13.50 6.86
N ASP A 121 -21.49 14.01 6.51
CA ASP A 121 -22.29 14.90 7.37
C ASP A 121 -22.80 14.22 8.65
N MET A 122 -22.84 12.88 8.68
CA MET A 122 -23.22 12.10 9.85
C MET A 122 -22.05 11.79 10.77
N VAL A 123 -20.81 12.05 10.36
CA VAL A 123 -19.62 11.90 11.21
C VAL A 123 -19.51 13.14 12.10
N PRO A 124 -19.59 13.00 13.44
CA PRO A 124 -19.45 14.15 14.33
C PRO A 124 -18.08 14.80 14.18
N ARG A 125 -18.03 16.14 14.14
CA ARG A 125 -16.80 16.91 13.89
C ARG A 125 -15.66 16.65 14.87
N ALA A 126 -15.96 16.19 16.08
CA ALA A 126 -14.98 15.87 17.12
C ALA A 126 -14.45 14.43 17.04
N ILE A 127 -14.98 13.62 16.11
CA ILE A 127 -14.60 12.22 15.94
C ILE A 127 -13.77 12.09 14.69
N ARG A 128 -12.64 11.40 14.83
CA ARG A 128 -11.80 10.98 13.72
C ARG A 128 -11.99 9.48 13.48
N PRO A 129 -12.66 9.07 12.41
CA PRO A 129 -12.84 7.66 12.09
C PRO A 129 -11.49 6.93 11.92
N LEU A 130 -11.49 5.64 12.20
CA LEU A 130 -10.36 4.75 11.96
C LEU A 130 -10.72 3.78 10.83
N LEU A 131 -9.84 3.65 9.84
CA LEU A 131 -9.87 2.63 8.80
C LEU A 131 -8.80 1.59 9.10
N VAL A 132 -9.18 0.32 9.25
CA VAL A 132 -8.27 -0.76 9.63
C VAL A 132 -8.10 -1.73 8.46
N PHE A 133 -6.85 -1.94 8.05
CA PHE A 133 -6.47 -2.95 7.07
C PHE A 133 -5.73 -4.09 7.75
N VAL A 134 -6.17 -5.32 7.54
CA VAL A 134 -5.52 -6.50 8.11
C VAL A 134 -5.09 -7.45 7.00
N ASN A 135 -3.78 -7.74 6.91
CA ASN A 135 -3.29 -8.84 6.10
C ASN A 135 -3.37 -10.14 6.91
N VAL A 136 -4.41 -10.94 6.67
CA VAL A 136 -4.71 -12.14 7.47
C VAL A 136 -3.67 -13.26 7.29
N LYS A 137 -2.91 -13.27 6.18
CA LYS A 137 -1.81 -14.21 5.94
C LYS A 137 -0.52 -13.86 6.69
N SER A 138 -0.40 -12.63 7.19
CA SER A 138 0.79 -12.17 7.92
C SER A 138 0.83 -12.68 9.36
N GLY A 139 2.04 -12.75 9.93
CA GLY A 139 2.25 -13.07 11.35
C GLY A 139 1.96 -14.52 11.75
N GLY A 140 1.98 -15.48 10.81
CA GLY A 140 1.68 -16.88 11.14
C GLY A 140 0.21 -17.09 11.53
N CYS A 141 -0.70 -16.49 10.75
CA CYS A 141 -2.15 -16.51 10.95
C CYS A 141 -2.70 -15.66 12.12
N GLN A 142 -1.85 -14.90 12.83
CA GLN A 142 -2.29 -13.93 13.86
C GLN A 142 -3.26 -12.88 13.32
N GLY A 143 -3.17 -12.56 12.02
CA GLY A 143 -4.09 -11.62 11.37
C GLY A 143 -5.57 -12.05 11.43
N MET A 144 -5.86 -13.36 11.46
CA MET A 144 -7.23 -13.88 11.56
C MET A 144 -7.88 -13.57 12.92
N GLU A 145 -7.12 -13.67 14.00
CA GLU A 145 -7.61 -13.34 15.35
C GLU A 145 -7.78 -11.83 15.52
N LEU A 146 -6.84 -11.05 14.97
CA LEU A 146 -6.88 -9.59 14.99
C LEU A 146 -8.09 -9.02 14.24
N ILE A 147 -8.35 -9.48 13.02
CA ILE A 147 -9.50 -8.98 12.25
C ILE A 147 -10.82 -9.27 12.94
N SER A 148 -10.98 -10.47 13.53
CA SER A 148 -12.15 -10.83 14.31
C SER A 148 -12.31 -9.93 15.54
N SER A 149 -11.21 -9.66 16.24
CA SER A 149 -11.20 -8.78 17.42
C SER A 149 -11.54 -7.34 17.07
N PHE A 150 -10.92 -6.75 16.05
CA PHE A 150 -11.22 -5.39 15.64
C PHE A 150 -12.67 -5.23 15.16
N ARG A 151 -13.25 -6.23 14.47
CA ARG A 151 -14.68 -6.22 14.08
C ARG A 151 -15.65 -6.30 15.27
N ARG A 152 -15.18 -6.70 16.45
CA ARG A 152 -15.98 -6.67 17.70
C ARG A 152 -15.92 -5.31 18.39
N PHE A 153 -14.82 -4.60 18.27
CA PHE A 153 -14.61 -3.29 18.90
C PHE A 153 -15.02 -2.11 18.01
N LEU A 154 -14.90 -2.26 16.70
CA LEU A 154 -15.19 -1.24 15.69
C LEU A 154 -16.38 -1.66 14.83
N ASN A 155 -16.95 -0.72 14.06
CA ASN A 155 -17.92 -1.09 13.04
C ASN A 155 -17.23 -2.01 12.01
N PRO A 156 -17.79 -3.19 11.67
CA PRO A 156 -17.16 -4.12 10.73
C PRO A 156 -16.82 -3.52 9.37
N TYR A 157 -17.54 -2.49 8.94
CA TYR A 157 -17.29 -1.74 7.69
C TYR A 157 -16.07 -0.81 7.74
N GLN A 158 -15.43 -0.69 8.90
CA GLN A 158 -14.15 -0.01 9.06
C GLN A 158 -12.96 -0.99 8.99
N VAL A 159 -13.21 -2.30 8.99
CA VAL A 159 -12.17 -3.33 9.13
C VAL A 159 -12.12 -4.25 7.91
N TYR A 160 -11.13 -4.01 7.07
CA TYR A 160 -10.94 -4.67 5.78
C TYR A 160 -9.89 -5.76 5.85
N ASP A 161 -10.24 -6.91 5.28
CA ASP A 161 -9.31 -7.99 5.01
C ASP A 161 -8.63 -7.70 3.66
N LEU A 162 -7.32 -7.53 3.68
CA LEU A 162 -6.55 -7.22 2.48
C LEU A 162 -6.53 -8.36 1.45
N GLU A 163 -6.87 -9.59 1.84
CA GLU A 163 -7.04 -10.69 0.88
C GLU A 163 -8.32 -10.53 0.04
N ASN A 164 -9.28 -9.75 0.52
CA ASN A 164 -10.55 -9.50 -0.16
C ASN A 164 -10.51 -8.15 -0.89
N GLY A 165 -9.66 -8.04 -1.90
CA GLY A 165 -9.63 -6.87 -2.81
C GLY A 165 -8.65 -5.78 -2.42
N GLY A 166 -7.80 -6.04 -1.41
CA GLY A 166 -6.76 -5.12 -1.01
C GLY A 166 -7.28 -3.85 -0.34
N PRO A 167 -6.50 -2.75 -0.39
CA PRO A 167 -6.84 -1.50 0.29
C PRO A 167 -7.96 -0.71 -0.41
N LEU A 168 -8.09 -0.85 -1.74
CA LEU A 168 -8.92 -0.01 -2.61
C LEU A 168 -10.40 0.05 -2.20
N PRO A 169 -11.08 -1.06 -1.80
CA PRO A 169 -12.46 -0.99 -1.31
C PRO A 169 -12.62 -0.06 -0.10
N GLY A 170 -11.71 -0.15 0.87
CA GLY A 170 -11.76 0.67 2.09
C GLY A 170 -11.46 2.13 1.81
N LEU A 171 -10.46 2.38 0.95
CA LEU A 171 -10.11 3.74 0.53
C LEU A 171 -11.25 4.40 -0.25
N TYR A 172 -11.90 3.67 -1.15
CA TYR A 172 -13.09 4.15 -1.85
C TYR A 172 -14.19 4.53 -0.86
N VAL A 173 -14.51 3.66 0.12
CA VAL A 173 -15.57 3.93 1.11
C VAL A 173 -15.28 5.19 1.93
N PHE A 174 -14.02 5.46 2.25
CA PHE A 174 -13.60 6.61 3.06
C PHE A 174 -13.29 7.88 2.27
N ARG A 175 -13.32 7.86 0.93
CA ARG A 175 -12.86 8.97 0.07
C ARG A 175 -13.52 10.34 0.32
N HIS A 176 -14.74 10.37 0.86
CA HIS A 176 -15.44 11.62 1.16
C HIS A 176 -15.29 12.07 2.63
N ILE A 177 -14.53 11.33 3.44
CA ILE A 177 -14.25 11.69 4.84
C ILE A 177 -13.01 12.59 4.87
N ARG A 178 -13.18 13.82 5.37
CA ARG A 178 -12.12 14.85 5.39
C ARG A 178 -10.98 14.56 6.36
N ASP A 179 -11.26 13.84 7.44
CA ASP A 179 -10.27 13.54 8.46
C ASP A 179 -10.50 12.15 9.06
N TYR A 180 -9.55 11.24 8.86
CA TYR A 180 -9.54 9.89 9.42
C TYR A 180 -8.10 9.38 9.61
N LYS A 181 -7.93 8.35 10.44
CA LYS A 181 -6.66 7.62 10.61
C LYS A 181 -6.74 6.25 9.93
N ILE A 182 -5.59 5.69 9.58
CA ILE A 182 -5.46 4.32 9.09
C ILE A 182 -4.63 3.48 10.07
N LEU A 183 -5.03 2.24 10.32
CA LEU A 183 -4.21 1.22 10.98
C LEU A 183 -3.93 0.08 10.00
N VAL A 184 -2.66 -0.18 9.73
CA VAL A 184 -2.23 -1.27 8.84
C VAL A 184 -1.59 -2.40 9.64
N CYS A 185 -2.24 -3.55 9.66
CA CYS A 185 -1.74 -4.77 10.32
C CYS A 185 -1.05 -5.66 9.29
N GLY A 186 0.28 -5.67 9.27
CA GLY A 186 1.08 -6.35 8.24
C GLY A 186 2.58 -6.20 8.41
N GLY A 187 3.35 -6.63 7.40
CA GLY A 187 4.79 -6.33 7.32
C GLY A 187 5.06 -5.07 6.47
N ASP A 188 6.33 -4.71 6.28
CA ASP A 188 6.73 -3.53 5.49
C ASP A 188 6.11 -3.50 4.09
N GLY A 189 6.04 -4.65 3.39
CA GLY A 189 5.41 -4.75 2.07
C GLY A 189 3.90 -4.48 2.09
N THR A 190 3.19 -4.86 3.17
CA THR A 190 1.77 -4.56 3.33
C THR A 190 1.55 -3.06 3.52
N VAL A 191 2.38 -2.42 4.35
CA VAL A 191 2.31 -0.96 4.57
C VAL A 191 2.62 -0.23 3.27
N GLY A 192 3.67 -0.63 2.56
CA GLY A 192 4.01 -0.07 1.26
C GLY A 192 2.87 -0.19 0.23
N TRP A 193 2.18 -1.34 0.20
CA TRP A 193 1.03 -1.53 -0.69
C TRP A 193 -0.14 -0.58 -0.37
N VAL A 194 -0.48 -0.42 0.93
CA VAL A 194 -1.52 0.54 1.34
C VAL A 194 -1.13 1.98 0.96
N LEU A 195 0.12 2.38 1.21
CA LEU A 195 0.62 3.70 0.86
C LEU A 195 0.60 3.94 -0.66
N GLN A 196 0.94 2.93 -1.47
CA GLN A 196 0.84 3.03 -2.93
C GLN A 196 -0.62 3.21 -3.39
N CYS A 197 -1.56 2.46 -2.80
CA CYS A 197 -2.97 2.63 -3.13
C CYS A 197 -3.49 4.02 -2.73
N LEU A 198 -3.00 4.60 -1.62
CA LEU A 198 -3.33 5.97 -1.24
C LEU A 198 -2.86 6.99 -2.27
N ASP A 199 -1.66 6.83 -2.82
CA ASP A 199 -1.18 7.71 -3.90
C ASP A 199 -2.09 7.63 -5.13
N ASN A 200 -2.48 6.41 -5.50
CA ASN A 200 -3.29 6.17 -6.68
C ASN A 200 -4.71 6.75 -6.57
N VAL A 201 -5.27 6.85 -5.37
CA VAL A 201 -6.64 7.36 -5.14
C VAL A 201 -6.69 8.75 -4.52
N GLY A 202 -5.53 9.33 -4.19
CA GLY A 202 -5.44 10.57 -3.42
C GLY A 202 -6.13 11.75 -4.09
N GLN A 203 -6.09 11.84 -5.42
CA GLN A 203 -6.76 12.92 -6.17
C GLN A 203 -8.29 12.86 -6.09
N ASP A 204 -8.86 11.67 -5.88
CA ASP A 204 -10.31 11.45 -5.76
C ASP A 204 -10.79 11.45 -4.30
N SER A 205 -9.90 11.73 -3.35
CA SER A 205 -10.17 11.70 -1.90
C SER A 205 -10.11 13.10 -1.28
N GLU A 206 -11.06 13.41 -0.41
CA GLU A 206 -11.10 14.62 0.42
C GLU A 206 -9.95 14.66 1.44
N CYS A 207 -9.47 13.49 1.89
CA CYS A 207 -8.29 13.35 2.72
C CYS A 207 -7.19 12.66 1.92
N GLN A 208 -6.21 13.43 1.47
CA GLN A 208 -5.13 12.94 0.59
C GLN A 208 -4.00 12.23 1.35
N SER A 209 -3.81 12.56 2.63
CA SER A 209 -2.70 12.03 3.42
C SER A 209 -3.13 11.70 4.86
N PRO A 210 -4.04 10.72 5.04
CA PRO A 210 -4.42 10.27 6.36
C PRO A 210 -3.21 9.65 7.10
N PRO A 211 -3.01 9.94 8.40
CA PRO A 211 -1.96 9.30 9.19
C PRO A 211 -2.13 7.79 9.27
N CYS A 212 -1.03 7.07 9.12
CA CYS A 212 -0.99 5.61 9.11
C CYS A 212 -0.21 5.07 10.31
N ALA A 213 -0.91 4.33 11.18
CA ALA A 213 -0.30 3.51 12.22
C ALA A 213 0.01 2.10 11.68
N VAL A 214 1.02 1.44 12.26
CA VAL A 214 1.46 0.11 11.83
C VAL A 214 1.37 -0.88 12.99
N LEU A 215 0.68 -1.99 12.79
CA LEU A 215 0.80 -3.17 13.67
C LEU A 215 1.71 -4.20 12.99
N PRO A 216 2.96 -4.39 13.49
CA PRO A 216 3.98 -5.13 12.77
C PRO A 216 3.77 -6.66 12.84
N LEU A 217 3.15 -7.25 11.83
CA LEU A 217 2.95 -8.70 11.70
C LEU A 217 4.07 -9.39 10.89
N GLY A 218 4.90 -8.64 10.18
CA GLY A 218 5.98 -9.16 9.34
C GLY A 218 7.19 -9.72 10.12
N THR A 219 8.27 -10.06 9.40
CA THR A 219 9.53 -10.56 10.01
C THR A 219 10.56 -9.45 10.23
N GLY A 220 10.71 -8.51 9.28
CA GLY A 220 11.65 -7.38 9.38
C GLY A 220 11.08 -6.24 10.23
N ASN A 221 9.97 -5.67 9.75
CA ASN A 221 9.22 -4.57 10.37
C ASN A 221 10.11 -3.33 10.59
N ASP A 222 10.98 -3.03 9.62
CA ASP A 222 11.95 -1.94 9.72
C ASP A 222 11.24 -0.59 9.87
N LEU A 223 10.16 -0.35 9.13
CA LEU A 223 9.37 0.87 9.23
C LEU A 223 8.71 1.00 10.62
N ALA A 224 8.07 -0.06 11.11
CA ALA A 224 7.43 -0.05 12.43
C ALA A 224 8.43 0.20 13.57
N ARG A 225 9.68 -0.28 13.44
CA ARG A 225 10.74 -0.01 14.43
C ARG A 225 11.11 1.46 14.47
N VAL A 226 11.27 2.08 13.30
CA VAL A 226 11.65 3.50 13.18
C VAL A 226 10.51 4.40 13.67
N LEU A 227 9.28 4.06 13.33
CA LEU A 227 8.06 4.73 13.79
C LEU A 227 7.64 4.33 15.22
N ARG A 228 8.46 3.54 15.93
CA ARG A 228 8.27 3.12 17.33
C ARG A 228 7.02 2.29 17.65
N TRP A 229 6.39 1.70 16.64
CA TRP A 229 5.36 0.65 16.79
C TRP A 229 5.92 -0.72 17.19
N GLY A 230 7.25 -0.83 17.21
CA GLY A 230 7.95 -1.96 17.79
C GLY A 230 8.39 -3.03 16.79
N PRO A 231 9.04 -4.09 17.31
CA PRO A 231 9.74 -5.08 16.49
C PRO A 231 8.82 -6.08 15.79
N GLY A 232 7.60 -6.25 16.29
CA GLY A 232 6.68 -7.28 15.85
C GLY A 232 5.66 -7.62 16.93
N TYR A 233 4.40 -7.79 16.56
CA TYR A 233 3.32 -8.21 17.43
C TYR A 233 3.47 -9.68 17.82
N THR A 234 3.29 -10.03 19.10
CA THR A 234 3.51 -11.41 19.60
C THR A 234 2.22 -12.13 19.96
N GLY A 235 1.06 -11.48 19.83
CA GLY A 235 -0.24 -12.03 20.26
C GLY A 235 -0.57 -11.80 21.74
N GLY A 236 0.37 -11.28 22.54
CA GLY A 236 0.16 -11.04 23.97
C GLY A 236 -0.47 -9.69 24.31
N GLU A 237 -0.53 -8.76 23.36
CA GLU A 237 -1.12 -7.43 23.55
C GLU A 237 -2.61 -7.46 23.22
N GLU A 238 -3.44 -6.93 24.12
CA GLU A 238 -4.88 -6.81 23.90
C GLU A 238 -5.18 -5.84 22.75
N PRO A 239 -6.03 -6.22 21.76
CA PRO A 239 -6.36 -5.37 20.63
C PRO A 239 -6.89 -3.98 21.00
N LEU A 240 -7.57 -3.86 22.15
CA LEU A 240 -8.05 -2.58 22.66
C LEU A 240 -6.90 -1.62 23.04
N ASN A 241 -5.78 -2.12 23.54
CA ASN A 241 -4.62 -1.28 23.85
C ASN A 241 -3.97 -0.75 22.58
N ILE A 242 -3.86 -1.59 21.54
CA ILE A 242 -3.42 -1.14 20.21
C ILE A 242 -4.30 0.00 19.70
N LEU A 243 -5.62 -0.08 19.86
CA LEU A 243 -6.52 1.00 19.44
C LEU A 243 -6.30 2.30 20.26
N LYS A 244 -6.00 2.20 21.55
CA LYS A 244 -5.66 3.37 22.38
C LYS A 244 -4.35 4.00 21.93
N ASP A 245 -3.34 3.18 21.67
CA ASP A 245 -2.04 3.64 21.17
C ASP A 245 -2.20 4.41 19.85
N VAL A 246 -3.09 3.95 18.94
CA VAL A 246 -3.41 4.67 17.69
C VAL A 246 -4.08 6.01 17.94
N ILE A 247 -4.94 6.11 18.95
CA ILE A 247 -5.62 7.36 19.32
C ILE A 247 -4.59 8.37 19.84
N GLU A 248 -3.72 7.94 20.75
CA GLU A 248 -2.74 8.77 21.47
C GLU A 248 -1.45 9.04 20.68
N ALA A 249 -1.21 8.30 19.59
CA ALA A 249 0.01 8.43 18.79
C ALA A 249 0.19 9.83 18.19
N GLU A 250 1.45 10.30 18.26
CA GLU A 250 1.93 11.50 17.57
C GLU A 250 2.01 11.26 16.06
N GLU A 251 1.64 12.28 15.30
CA GLU A 251 1.76 12.27 13.84
C GLU A 251 3.14 12.76 13.42
N ILE A 252 3.83 11.94 12.64
CA ILE A 252 5.14 12.24 12.09
C ILE A 252 5.11 12.14 10.57
N ARG A 253 5.96 12.93 9.92
CA ARG A 253 6.13 12.88 8.46
C ARG A 253 7.06 11.74 8.09
N LEU A 254 6.89 11.21 6.88
CA LEU A 254 7.75 10.19 6.28
C LEU A 254 8.01 10.59 4.84
N ASP A 255 9.26 10.79 4.49
CA ASP A 255 9.68 10.99 3.11
C ASP A 255 9.47 9.69 2.34
N ARG A 256 9.05 9.81 1.08
CA ARG A 256 8.90 8.67 0.18
C ARG A 256 9.50 9.02 -1.16
N TRP A 257 10.24 8.08 -1.71
CA TRP A 257 11.18 8.34 -2.78
C TRP A 257 10.78 7.63 -4.05
N THR A 258 10.73 8.36 -5.15
CA THR A 258 10.53 7.75 -6.47
C THR A 258 11.85 7.15 -6.93
N VAL A 259 11.86 5.89 -7.35
CA VAL A 259 13.02 5.19 -7.93
C VAL A 259 12.71 4.88 -9.38
N VAL A 260 13.48 5.46 -10.29
CA VAL A 260 13.32 5.29 -11.74
C VAL A 260 14.39 4.34 -12.26
N PHE A 261 14.01 3.34 -13.04
CA PHE A 261 14.94 2.46 -13.77
C PHE A 261 14.74 2.65 -15.26
N HIS A 262 15.81 3.04 -15.96
CA HIS A 262 15.84 3.01 -17.42
C HIS A 262 16.54 1.74 -17.90
N VAL A 263 15.83 0.94 -18.71
CA VAL A 263 16.41 -0.24 -19.35
C VAL A 263 16.90 0.15 -20.73
N ASP A 264 18.22 0.16 -20.92
CA ASP A 264 18.81 0.24 -22.26
C ASP A 264 18.53 -1.08 -23.00
N GLU A 265 17.62 -1.08 -23.99
CA GLU A 265 17.55 -2.17 -24.95
C GLU A 265 18.88 -2.26 -25.72
N LYS A 266 19.56 -3.39 -25.60
CA LYS A 266 20.72 -3.69 -26.44
C LYS A 266 20.26 -4.33 -27.75
N GLU A 267 20.60 -3.61 -28.82
CA GLU A 267 20.79 -4.04 -30.21
C GLU A 267 19.53 -4.37 -31.02
N GLU A 268 19.19 -3.39 -31.87
CA GLU A 268 18.49 -3.52 -33.14
C GLU A 268 18.77 -4.89 -33.80
N THR A 269 17.76 -5.74 -33.84
CA THR A 269 17.67 -6.73 -34.91
C THR A 269 17.68 -5.95 -36.23
N PRO A 270 18.57 -6.25 -37.19
CA PRO A 270 18.59 -5.55 -38.47
C PRO A 270 17.32 -5.92 -39.24
N GLY A 271 16.27 -5.09 -39.09
CA GLY A 271 14.96 -5.31 -39.72
C GLY A 271 13.74 -4.70 -39.01
N GLY A 272 13.86 -4.10 -37.82
CA GLY A 272 12.72 -3.51 -37.09
C GLY A 272 12.35 -2.08 -37.53
N ASN A 273 11.06 -1.80 -37.71
CA ASN A 273 10.51 -0.48 -38.06
C ASN A 273 11.00 0.65 -37.11
N PRO A 274 11.35 1.86 -37.59
CA PRO A 274 11.93 2.93 -36.77
C PRO A 274 10.89 3.75 -35.96
N GLY A 275 9.80 3.13 -35.48
CA GLY A 275 8.62 3.85 -35.01
C GLY A 275 8.20 3.69 -33.55
N SER A 276 8.83 2.84 -32.75
CA SER A 276 8.36 2.59 -31.37
C SER A 276 9.51 2.26 -30.41
N SER A 277 10.41 3.21 -30.18
CA SER A 277 11.21 3.20 -28.95
C SER A 277 10.29 3.62 -27.80
N GLN A 278 9.53 2.67 -27.26
CA GLN A 278 8.88 2.89 -25.96
C GLN A 278 10.00 2.92 -24.92
N ASP A 279 10.13 4.03 -24.21
CA ASP A 279 11.00 4.13 -23.04
C ASP A 279 10.52 3.07 -22.02
N ASN A 280 11.23 1.95 -21.94
CA ASN A 280 11.02 0.90 -20.94
C ASN A 280 11.53 1.39 -19.58
N THR A 281 10.87 2.42 -19.06
CA THR A 281 11.13 3.03 -17.77
C THR A 281 10.24 2.38 -16.72
N ALA A 282 10.84 1.77 -15.69
CA ALA A 282 10.11 1.25 -14.55
C ALA A 282 10.23 2.23 -13.38
N ILE A 283 9.10 2.60 -12.77
CA ILE A 283 9.04 3.56 -11.67
C ILE A 283 8.51 2.84 -10.43
N PHE A 284 9.16 3.04 -9.29
CA PHE A 284 8.77 2.47 -8.00
C PHE A 284 8.77 3.54 -6.91
N VAL A 285 7.99 3.34 -5.86
CA VAL A 285 8.05 4.17 -4.65
C VAL A 285 8.78 3.39 -3.54
N MET A 286 9.83 3.99 -3.00
CA MET A 286 10.63 3.47 -1.90
C MET A 286 10.24 4.15 -0.59
N ASN A 287 9.83 3.33 0.39
CA ASN A 287 9.48 3.77 1.75
C ASN A 287 10.61 3.59 2.75
N ASN A 288 11.44 2.54 2.61
CA ASN A 288 12.41 2.15 3.63
C ASN A 288 13.84 2.30 3.13
N TYR A 289 14.21 1.45 2.17
CA TYR A 289 15.55 1.39 1.60
C TYR A 289 15.54 0.60 0.30
N PHE A 290 16.59 0.78 -0.49
CA PHE A 290 16.83 0.12 -1.75
C PHE A 290 18.29 -0.31 -1.84
N GLY A 291 18.54 -1.57 -2.17
CA GLY A 291 19.87 -2.15 -2.26
C GLY A 291 20.26 -2.52 -3.68
N ILE A 292 21.55 -2.39 -4.01
CA ILE A 292 22.17 -2.94 -5.22
C ILE A 292 23.41 -3.73 -4.84
N GLY A 293 23.62 -4.86 -5.51
CA GLY A 293 24.82 -5.67 -5.36
C GLY A 293 24.58 -6.87 -4.46
N ILE A 294 25.56 -7.18 -3.60
CA ILE A 294 25.53 -8.38 -2.77
C ILE A 294 24.30 -8.49 -1.86
N ASP A 295 23.82 -7.35 -1.33
CA ASP A 295 22.62 -7.29 -0.48
C ASP A 295 21.37 -7.66 -1.29
N ALA A 296 21.09 -6.93 -2.36
CA ALA A 296 19.97 -7.19 -3.26
C ALA A 296 19.93 -8.63 -3.76
N SER A 297 21.10 -9.18 -4.08
CA SER A 297 21.22 -10.56 -4.51
C SER A 297 20.81 -11.55 -3.39
N LEU A 298 21.13 -11.27 -2.12
CA LEU A 298 20.71 -12.11 -0.98
C LEU A 298 19.21 -11.96 -0.71
N CYS A 299 18.66 -10.75 -0.80
CA CYS A 299 17.22 -10.50 -0.71
C CYS A 299 16.45 -11.26 -1.80
N LEU A 300 16.97 -11.32 -3.03
CA LEU A 300 16.37 -12.07 -4.14
C LEU A 300 16.35 -13.58 -3.86
N ASP A 301 17.45 -14.16 -3.38
CA ASP A 301 17.50 -15.58 -3.02
C ASP A 301 16.47 -15.93 -1.93
N PHE A 302 16.33 -15.05 -0.93
CA PHE A 302 15.34 -15.21 0.14
C PHE A 302 13.90 -15.10 -0.37
N HIS A 303 13.64 -14.12 -1.26
CA HIS A 303 12.34 -13.94 -1.89
C HIS A 303 11.93 -15.16 -2.70
N ASN A 304 12.81 -15.65 -3.60
CA ASN A 304 12.55 -16.82 -4.43
C ASN A 304 12.25 -18.05 -3.58
N ALA A 305 13.04 -18.32 -2.54
CA ALA A 305 12.78 -19.45 -1.65
C ALA A 305 11.44 -19.35 -0.91
N ARG A 306 11.01 -18.12 -0.58
CA ARG A 306 9.72 -17.85 0.04
C ARG A 306 8.57 -18.05 -0.94
N GLU A 307 8.72 -17.64 -2.19
CA GLU A 307 7.72 -17.88 -3.23
C GLU A 307 7.59 -19.37 -3.58
N GLU A 308 8.70 -20.10 -3.63
CA GLU A 308 8.70 -21.55 -3.88
C GLU A 308 8.05 -22.34 -2.74
N ASN A 309 8.11 -21.85 -1.49
CA ASN A 309 7.68 -22.60 -0.32
C ASN A 309 6.92 -21.74 0.71
N PRO A 310 5.80 -21.05 0.37
CA PRO A 310 5.17 -20.06 1.23
C PRO A 310 4.76 -20.62 2.61
N ASN A 311 4.31 -21.88 2.64
CA ASN A 311 3.89 -22.59 3.86
C ASN A 311 5.02 -22.77 4.89
N LYS A 312 6.29 -22.69 4.48
CA LYS A 312 7.45 -22.79 5.39
C LYS A 312 7.82 -21.45 6.03
N PHE A 313 7.30 -20.33 5.54
CA PHE A 313 7.69 -18.98 5.98
C PHE A 313 6.69 -18.35 6.96
N ASN A 314 6.07 -19.16 7.81
CA ASN A 314 5.05 -18.74 8.77
C ASN A 314 5.62 -18.32 10.15
N SER A 315 6.93 -18.47 10.37
CA SER A 315 7.58 -18.16 11.66
C SER A 315 8.74 -17.18 11.47
N ARG A 316 8.72 -16.08 12.24
CA ARG A 316 9.78 -15.05 12.19
C ARG A 316 11.16 -15.64 12.51
N PHE A 317 11.25 -16.54 13.50
CA PHE A 317 12.51 -17.17 13.89
C PHE A 317 13.05 -18.06 12.76
N HIS A 318 12.17 -18.87 12.16
CA HIS A 318 12.54 -19.71 11.03
C HIS A 318 13.01 -18.87 9.83
N ASN A 319 12.26 -17.83 9.50
CA ASN A 319 12.58 -16.91 8.40
C ASN A 319 13.97 -16.28 8.58
N LYS A 320 14.30 -15.82 9.79
CA LYS A 320 15.63 -15.29 10.12
C LYS A 320 16.72 -16.36 9.96
N GLY A 321 16.47 -17.59 10.41
CA GLY A 321 17.41 -18.71 10.24
C GLY A 321 17.68 -19.06 8.78
N VAL A 322 16.65 -19.05 7.92
CA VAL A 322 16.79 -19.25 6.46
C VAL A 322 17.68 -18.17 5.85
N TYR A 323 17.47 -16.90 6.22
CA TYR A 323 18.27 -15.78 5.75
C TYR A 323 19.77 -15.95 6.10
N VAL A 324 20.07 -16.32 7.36
CA VAL A 324 21.43 -16.61 7.81
C VAL A 324 22.06 -17.75 7.00
N LYS A 325 21.33 -18.85 6.78
CA LYS A 325 21.81 -20.00 5.99
C LYS A 325 22.16 -19.60 4.56
N MET A 326 21.33 -18.77 3.92
CA MET A 326 21.60 -18.24 2.58
C MET A 326 22.84 -17.36 2.55
N GLY A 327 22.99 -16.48 3.54
CA GLY A 327 24.20 -15.67 3.70
C GLY A 327 25.46 -16.53 3.79
N LEU A 328 25.47 -17.54 4.66
CA LEU A 328 26.59 -18.47 4.81
C LEU A 328 26.93 -19.21 3.52
N ARG A 329 25.93 -19.66 2.75
CA ARG A 329 26.15 -20.32 1.46
C ARG A 329 26.80 -19.38 0.45
N LYS A 330 26.39 -18.12 0.43
CA LYS A 330 26.89 -17.09 -0.47
C LYS A 330 28.30 -16.62 -0.14
N MET A 331 28.74 -16.79 1.11
CA MET A 331 30.14 -16.57 1.51
C MET A 331 31.11 -17.55 0.82
N VAL A 332 30.65 -18.77 0.51
CA VAL A 332 31.51 -19.86 -0.01
C VAL A 332 31.66 -19.80 -1.54
N SER A 333 30.72 -19.16 -2.25
CA SER A 333 30.77 -19.00 -3.71
C SER A 333 31.70 -17.83 -4.13
N ARG A 334 32.67 -18.08 -5.04
CA ARG A 334 33.60 -17.04 -5.56
C ARG A 334 32.81 -15.94 -6.31
N LYS A 335 33.06 -14.68 -5.94
CA LYS A 335 32.11 -13.55 -5.99
C LYS A 335 31.95 -12.84 -7.34
N THR A 336 30.70 -12.71 -7.80
CA THR A 336 30.26 -11.88 -8.94
C THR A 336 30.40 -10.37 -8.69
N TRP A 337 30.40 -9.93 -7.41
CA TRP A 337 30.28 -8.51 -7.02
C TRP A 337 31.60 -7.84 -6.57
N ARG A 338 32.74 -8.52 -6.74
CA ARG A 338 34.04 -8.08 -6.19
C ARG A 338 34.51 -6.72 -6.72
N ASP A 339 34.24 -6.45 -7.99
CA ASP A 339 34.61 -5.21 -8.66
C ASP A 339 33.41 -4.26 -8.85
N PHE A 340 32.33 -4.45 -8.08
CA PHE A 340 31.09 -3.69 -8.22
C PHE A 340 31.31 -2.16 -8.24
N HIS A 341 32.08 -1.61 -7.29
CA HIS A 341 32.44 -0.19 -7.26
C HIS A 341 33.13 0.33 -8.53
N LYS A 342 33.82 -0.53 -9.29
CA LYS A 342 34.46 -0.16 -10.57
C LYS A 342 33.44 -0.09 -11.69
N ASP A 343 32.38 -0.88 -11.62
CA ASP A 343 31.35 -0.98 -12.66
C ASP A 343 30.27 0.09 -12.57
N ILE A 344 30.27 0.91 -11.52
CA ILE A 344 29.28 1.97 -11.32
C ILE A 344 29.89 3.35 -11.12
N VAL A 345 29.12 4.39 -11.45
CA VAL A 345 29.32 5.78 -11.06
C VAL A 345 28.14 6.17 -10.19
N LEU A 346 28.41 6.69 -9.00
CA LEU A 346 27.40 7.26 -8.12
C LEU A 346 27.53 8.78 -8.18
N GLU A 347 26.41 9.45 -8.36
CA GLU A 347 26.26 10.89 -8.25
C GLU A 347 25.22 11.19 -7.17
N VAL A 348 25.54 12.09 -6.25
CA VAL A 348 24.61 12.56 -5.20
C VAL A 348 24.61 14.07 -5.21
N ASP A 349 23.43 14.69 -5.34
CA ASP A 349 23.24 16.14 -5.45
C ASP A 349 24.21 16.79 -6.46
N ASN A 350 24.28 16.21 -7.67
CA ASN A 350 25.14 16.63 -8.78
C ASN A 350 26.66 16.50 -8.52
N LYS A 351 27.06 15.72 -7.51
CA LYS A 351 28.47 15.45 -7.19
C LYS A 351 28.80 13.98 -7.42
N VAL A 352 29.75 13.72 -8.30
CA VAL A 352 30.29 12.37 -8.51
C VAL A 352 31.05 11.94 -7.26
N ILE A 353 30.66 10.78 -6.73
CA ILE A 353 31.22 10.22 -5.50
C ILE A 353 32.28 9.17 -5.85
N ASP A 354 33.46 9.29 -5.24
CA ASP A 354 34.49 8.25 -5.34
C ASP A 354 34.12 7.07 -4.44
N LEU A 355 33.92 5.90 -5.05
CA LEU A 355 33.39 4.74 -4.35
C LEU A 355 34.52 3.91 -3.73
N PRO A 356 34.44 3.60 -2.42
CA PRO A 356 35.38 2.66 -1.81
C PRO A 356 35.19 1.25 -2.39
N PRO A 357 36.11 0.29 -2.13
CA PRO A 357 36.01 -1.09 -2.59
C PRO A 357 34.82 -1.85 -1.97
N VAL A 358 33.61 -1.57 -2.45
CA VAL A 358 32.34 -2.13 -2.00
C VAL A 358 31.83 -3.15 -3.00
N GLU A 359 31.08 -4.12 -2.48
CA GLU A 359 30.39 -5.18 -3.22
C GLU A 359 28.88 -4.93 -3.30
N GLY A 360 28.40 -3.86 -2.66
CA GLY A 360 27.02 -3.39 -2.74
C GLY A 360 26.85 -2.00 -2.14
N ILE A 361 25.81 -1.32 -2.59
CA ILE A 361 25.35 -0.02 -2.07
C ILE A 361 23.92 -0.21 -1.56
N ILE A 362 23.61 0.42 -0.43
CA ILE A 362 22.26 0.50 0.13
C ILE A 362 21.94 1.98 0.27
N ILE A 363 20.82 2.39 -0.31
CA ILE A 363 20.22 3.72 -0.18
C ILE A 363 19.11 3.61 0.85
N LEU A 364 19.17 4.42 1.90
CA LEU A 364 18.26 4.37 3.03
C LEU A 364 17.43 5.65 3.06
N ASN A 365 16.13 5.47 3.31
CA ASN A 365 15.21 6.53 3.75
C ASN A 365 14.95 6.45 5.26
N ILE A 366 15.12 5.26 5.84
CA ILE A 366 14.96 5.04 7.27
C ILE A 366 16.23 4.41 7.86
N LEU A 367 16.53 4.74 9.11
CA LEU A 367 17.69 4.20 9.84
C LEU A 367 17.45 2.78 10.39
N SER A 368 16.92 1.90 9.54
CA SER A 368 16.65 0.50 9.86
C SER A 368 16.71 -0.36 8.61
N TRP A 369 17.53 -1.40 8.63
CA TRP A 369 17.75 -2.33 7.53
C TRP A 369 17.86 -3.76 8.04
N GLY A 370 17.32 -4.72 7.28
CA GLY A 370 17.53 -6.13 7.52
C GLY A 370 17.03 -6.63 8.88
N SER A 371 15.83 -6.19 9.31
CA SER A 371 15.21 -6.53 10.61
C SER A 371 15.77 -5.74 11.80
N GLY A 372 16.03 -4.45 11.63
CA GLY A 372 16.32 -3.53 12.74
C GLY A 372 17.76 -3.06 12.87
N ALA A 373 18.67 -3.49 11.99
CA ALA A 373 20.06 -3.04 12.05
C ALA A 373 20.16 -1.58 11.58
N ASN A 374 21.06 -0.80 12.18
CA ASN A 374 21.35 0.56 11.74
C ASN A 374 22.68 0.56 10.95
N PRO A 375 22.64 0.45 9.60
CA PRO A 375 23.84 0.43 8.78
C PRO A 375 24.56 1.78 8.77
N TRP A 376 23.85 2.91 8.93
CA TRP A 376 24.49 4.22 9.06
C TRP A 376 25.34 4.31 10.33
N GLY A 377 24.92 3.65 11.40
CA GLY A 377 25.61 3.63 12.69
C GLY A 377 25.31 4.84 13.58
N PRO A 378 25.98 4.95 14.74
CA PRO A 378 25.75 6.03 15.71
C PRO A 378 26.24 7.38 15.17
N GLU A 379 25.75 8.47 15.75
CA GLU A 379 26.20 9.82 15.42
C GLU A 379 27.73 9.94 15.56
N LYS A 380 28.36 10.64 14.61
CA LYS A 380 29.80 10.89 14.58
C LYS A 380 30.02 12.35 14.20
N GLU A 381 31.10 12.93 14.70
CA GLU A 381 31.59 14.23 14.21
C GLU A 381 32.24 14.01 12.83
N ASP A 382 31.41 13.96 11.79
CA ASP A 382 31.83 13.88 10.41
C ASP A 382 31.09 14.92 9.55
N GLN A 383 31.24 14.83 8.23
CA GLN A 383 30.66 15.78 7.29
C GLN A 383 29.15 15.59 7.05
N PHE A 384 28.52 14.59 7.65
CA PHE A 384 27.13 14.26 7.40
C PHE A 384 26.20 14.83 8.48
N SER A 385 24.99 15.20 8.06
CA SER A 385 23.95 15.63 9.00
C SER A 385 23.34 14.43 9.71
N LYS A 386 22.74 14.67 10.88
CA LYS A 386 22.00 13.65 11.61
C LYS A 386 20.80 13.18 10.77
N PRO A 387 20.74 11.89 10.35
CA PRO A 387 19.65 11.41 9.51
C PRO A 387 18.31 11.39 10.21
N THR A 388 17.27 11.70 9.46
CA THR A 388 15.88 11.50 9.82
C THR A 388 15.11 10.93 8.63
N HIS A 389 13.88 10.49 8.85
CA HIS A 389 13.02 9.93 7.79
C HIS A 389 12.10 11.01 7.19
N HIS A 390 12.39 12.29 7.40
CA HIS A 390 11.56 13.43 7.00
C HIS A 390 12.37 14.72 6.71
N ASP A 391 13.67 14.60 6.43
CA ASP A 391 14.56 15.73 6.16
C ASP A 391 14.81 15.99 4.66
N GLY A 392 14.17 15.22 3.78
CA GLY A 392 14.38 15.29 2.34
C GLY A 392 15.74 14.78 1.90
N MET A 393 16.41 13.94 2.70
CA MET A 393 17.71 13.34 2.37
C MET A 393 17.67 11.80 2.40
N LEU A 394 18.56 11.21 1.61
CA LEU A 394 18.86 9.78 1.59
C LEU A 394 20.24 9.52 2.15
N GLU A 395 20.39 8.43 2.87
CA GLU A 395 21.69 7.93 3.30
C GLU A 395 22.20 6.84 2.36
N VAL A 396 23.36 7.08 1.75
CA VAL A 396 24.03 6.09 0.89
C VAL A 396 25.14 5.41 1.66
N VAL A 397 25.07 4.09 1.79
CA VAL A 397 26.07 3.27 2.48
C VAL A 397 26.61 2.13 1.63
N GLY A 398 27.84 1.72 1.91
CA GLY A 398 28.55 0.66 1.21
C GLY A 398 28.80 -0.59 2.07
N VAL A 399 28.63 -1.77 1.47
CA VAL A 399 28.93 -3.07 2.11
C VAL A 399 30.04 -3.81 1.36
N LYS A 400 30.97 -4.43 2.10
CA LYS A 400 32.14 -5.15 1.55
C LYS A 400 31.88 -6.65 1.30
N GLY A 401 30.65 -7.11 1.49
CA GLY A 401 30.26 -8.52 1.37
C GLY A 401 29.54 -9.05 2.60
N VAL A 402 29.20 -10.34 2.55
CA VAL A 402 28.30 -10.99 3.52
C VAL A 402 28.82 -10.96 4.97
N VAL A 403 30.15 -11.11 5.19
CA VAL A 403 30.72 -11.04 6.55
C VAL A 403 30.49 -9.65 7.15
N HIS A 404 30.75 -8.61 6.36
CA HIS A 404 30.52 -7.23 6.80
C HIS A 404 29.04 -6.97 7.09
N MET A 405 28.14 -7.47 6.24
CA MET A 405 26.69 -7.42 6.48
C MET A 405 26.29 -8.13 7.78
N GLY A 406 26.86 -9.31 8.07
CA GLY A 406 26.60 -10.02 9.33
C GLY A 406 27.12 -9.26 10.56
N GLN A 407 28.23 -8.56 10.44
CA GLN A 407 28.74 -7.67 11.51
C GLN A 407 27.83 -6.45 11.71
N ILE A 408 27.27 -5.89 10.63
CA ILE A 408 26.29 -4.80 10.71
C ILE A 408 25.01 -5.28 11.40
N GLN A 409 24.47 -6.44 11.00
CA GLN A 409 23.26 -7.01 11.60
C GLN A 409 23.41 -7.36 13.09
N SER A 410 24.62 -7.73 13.51
CA SER A 410 24.93 -8.00 14.93
C SER A 410 25.31 -6.76 15.73
N GLY A 411 25.42 -5.59 15.10
CA GLY A 411 25.81 -4.33 15.75
C GLY A 411 27.32 -4.23 16.07
N LEU A 412 28.15 -5.14 15.55
CA LEU A 412 29.60 -5.12 15.73
C LEU A 412 30.29 -4.02 14.90
N THR A 413 29.68 -3.60 13.79
CA THR A 413 30.17 -2.51 12.94
C THR A 413 29.02 -1.77 12.27
N SER A 414 29.32 -0.62 11.66
CA SER A 414 28.43 0.08 10.73
C SER A 414 28.90 -0.17 9.29
N ALA A 415 28.02 0.12 8.33
CA ALA A 415 28.39 0.19 6.92
C ALA A 415 29.34 1.38 6.66
N ILE A 416 29.94 1.41 5.47
CA ILE A 416 30.75 2.55 5.06
C ILE A 416 29.78 3.67 4.67
N ARG A 417 29.80 4.82 5.37
CA ARG A 417 29.05 6.01 4.94
C ARG A 417 29.68 6.56 3.66
N ILE A 418 28.88 6.66 2.60
CA ILE A 418 29.36 7.10 1.28
C ILE A 418 28.90 8.54 1.02
N ALA A 419 27.61 8.81 1.14
CA ALA A 419 27.02 10.10 0.84
C ALA A 419 25.70 10.31 1.58
N GLN A 420 25.26 11.56 1.66
CA GLN A 420 23.92 11.98 2.06
C GLN A 420 23.45 13.05 1.07
N GLY A 421 22.19 13.01 0.63
CA GLY A 421 21.67 14.02 -0.30
C GLY A 421 20.22 13.80 -0.71
N GLY A 422 19.63 14.82 -1.34
CA GLY A 422 18.23 14.84 -1.77
C GLY A 422 17.98 14.25 -3.16
N HIS A 423 19.03 13.90 -3.88
CA HIS A 423 18.95 13.22 -5.17
C HIS A 423 20.15 12.30 -5.36
N ALA A 424 19.91 11.06 -5.78
CA ALA A 424 20.95 10.09 -6.09
C ALA A 424 20.74 9.51 -7.48
N THR A 425 21.83 9.43 -8.25
CA THR A 425 21.89 8.80 -9.57
C THR A 425 23.00 7.76 -9.62
N MET A 426 22.67 6.54 -10.08
CA MET A 426 23.65 5.46 -10.30
C MET A 426 23.70 5.02 -11.75
N LEU A 427 24.90 5.01 -12.32
CA LEU A 427 25.18 4.68 -13.72
C LEU A 427 26.09 3.47 -13.84
N LYS A 428 25.82 2.58 -14.79
CA LYS A 428 26.75 1.48 -15.11
C LYS A 428 27.84 1.96 -16.08
N LYS A 429 29.10 1.71 -15.75
CA LYS A 429 30.24 1.99 -16.66
C LYS A 429 30.21 0.98 -17.83
N SER A 430 30.08 1.48 -19.06
CA SER A 430 30.25 0.66 -20.26
C SER A 430 31.72 0.63 -20.70
N LYS A 431 32.20 -0.53 -21.17
CA LYS A 431 33.56 -0.65 -21.71
C LYS A 431 33.71 0.21 -22.98
N GLY A 432 34.49 1.29 -22.91
CA GLY A 432 35.11 1.93 -24.07
C GLY A 432 34.41 3.14 -24.70
N LYS A 433 33.24 3.59 -24.24
CA LYS A 433 32.68 4.90 -24.62
C LYS A 433 31.87 5.49 -23.48
N MET A 434 32.36 6.58 -22.88
CA MET A 434 31.52 7.51 -22.15
C MET A 434 30.69 8.27 -23.19
N LYS A 435 29.57 7.68 -23.63
CA LYS A 435 28.64 8.34 -24.54
C LYS A 435 27.80 9.29 -23.69
N ARG A 436 28.23 10.55 -23.57
CA ARG A 436 27.29 11.65 -23.33
C ARG A 436 26.38 11.72 -24.56
N ARG A 437 25.20 11.12 -24.47
CA ARG A 437 24.06 11.48 -25.31
C ARG A 437 23.12 12.29 -24.41
N ASN A 438 22.57 13.39 -24.92
CA ASN A 438 21.66 14.32 -24.24
C ASN A 438 20.28 13.70 -23.94
N THR A 439 20.27 12.50 -23.37
CA THR A 439 19.10 11.79 -22.83
C THR A 439 19.68 10.89 -21.74
N GLU A 440 19.50 11.29 -20.49
CA GLU A 440 20.09 10.69 -19.29
C GLU A 440 19.71 9.22 -19.16
N PRO A 441 20.66 8.27 -19.10
CA PRO A 441 20.42 7.00 -18.43
C PRO A 441 20.74 7.21 -16.96
N SER A 442 19.78 7.14 -16.04
CA SER A 442 19.98 7.44 -14.61
C SER A 442 19.01 6.65 -13.73
N MET A 443 19.48 5.98 -12.69
CA MET A 443 18.57 5.62 -11.60
C MET A 443 18.24 6.87 -10.81
N VAL A 444 17.15 7.57 -11.13
CA VAL A 444 16.77 8.83 -10.47
C VAL A 444 16.04 8.49 -9.18
N VAL A 445 16.56 8.96 -8.04
CA VAL A 445 15.84 8.96 -6.77
C VAL A 445 15.50 10.37 -6.35
N SER A 446 14.21 10.71 -6.20
CA SER A 446 13.75 12.07 -5.82
C SER A 446 12.53 12.02 -4.88
N PRO A 447 12.33 13.03 -4.01
CA PRO A 447 11.17 13.08 -3.13
C PRO A 447 9.90 13.38 -3.92
N MET A 448 8.76 12.82 -3.48
CA MET A 448 7.45 13.17 -4.05
C MET A 448 6.86 14.37 -3.30
N GLU A 449 6.77 15.53 -3.96
CA GLU A 449 6.04 16.67 -3.42
C GLU A 449 4.53 16.50 -3.70
N ILE A 450 3.72 16.33 -2.66
CA ILE A 450 2.27 16.48 -2.77
C ILE A 450 1.98 17.97 -2.80
N SER A 451 1.55 18.48 -3.96
CA SER A 451 1.18 19.88 -4.17
C SER A 451 0.04 20.27 -3.21
N GLN A 452 0.37 20.98 -2.13
CA GLN A 452 -0.61 21.67 -1.31
C GLN A 452 -0.96 23.01 -1.96
N ASP A 453 -1.79 22.98 -3.01
CA ASP A 453 -2.50 24.18 -3.44
C ASP A 453 -3.65 24.44 -2.44
N VAL A 454 -3.31 25.12 -1.34
CA VAL A 454 -4.30 25.77 -0.50
C VAL A 454 -4.63 27.12 -1.16
N PRO A 455 -5.85 27.33 -1.69
CA PRO A 455 -6.24 28.67 -2.10
C PRO A 455 -6.35 29.54 -0.85
N SER A 456 -5.38 30.43 -0.69
CA SER A 456 -5.40 31.53 0.28
C SER A 456 -6.52 32.51 -0.09
N SER A 457 -7.75 32.20 0.35
CA SER A 457 -8.84 33.18 0.36
C SER A 457 -8.70 34.09 1.59
N SER A 458 -7.76 35.03 1.48
CA SER A 458 -7.80 36.27 2.27
C SER A 458 -8.46 37.35 1.42
N GLY A 459 -9.64 37.79 1.85
CA GLY A 459 -10.38 38.89 1.24
C GLY A 459 -11.44 39.40 2.23
N PRO A 460 -11.48 40.71 2.53
CA PRO A 460 -12.25 41.26 3.64
C PRO A 460 -13.71 41.47 3.23
N PHE A 461 -14.63 41.17 4.16
CA PHE A 461 -15.83 41.92 4.57
C PHE A 461 -16.82 41.00 5.27
#